data_AF-A0A2B7XTY9-F1
#
_entry.id   AF-A0A2B7XTY9-F1
#
_cell.length_a   1.000
_cell.length_b   1.000
_cell.length_c   1.000
_cell.angle_alpha   90.00
_cell.angle_beta   90.00
_cell.angle_gamma   90.00
#
_symmetry.space_group_name_H-M   'P 1'
#
loop_
_entity.id
_entity.type
_entity.pdbx_description
1 polymer ?
#
loop_
_entity_poly.entity_id
_entity_poly.type
_entity_poly.pdbx_seq_one_letter_code
_entity_poly.pdbx_strand_id
1 'polypeptide(L)'
;MSYPYNISHHFPRFKFVGLRLFFVIIPSHAQHLDLKPDNIEFSGTGLPYPTLPVYTQSLLDAEDLVDLNDLIDGMDLTLEWGEKHLDLNGTVDGDYIWWRTRLVYDYPDDE
;
A
#
# COMPACT_ATOMS: atom_id res chain seq x y z
N MET A 1 -3.44 34.44 -6.48
CA MET A 1 -2.76 35.07 -5.33
C MET A 1 -3.37 34.51 -4.05
N SER A 2 -2.64 33.72 -3.26
CA SER A 2 -3.15 33.15 -2.00
C SER A 2 -2.80 34.05 -0.82
N TYR A 3 -3.77 34.33 0.06
CA TYR A 3 -3.57 35.19 1.22
C TYR A 3 -2.79 34.46 2.34
N PRO A 4 -1.74 35.08 2.92
CA PRO A 4 -0.83 34.46 3.88
C PRO A 4 -1.44 34.16 5.28
N TYR A 5 -2.74 34.43 5.48
CA TYR A 5 -3.45 34.20 6.75
C TYR A 5 -4.67 33.29 6.61
N ASN A 6 -4.82 32.58 5.49
CA ASN A 6 -5.90 31.62 5.35
C ASN A 6 -5.67 30.40 6.26
N ILE A 7 -6.50 30.26 7.29
CA ILE A 7 -6.58 29.14 8.25
C ILE A 7 -6.63 27.76 7.56
N SER A 8 -7.08 27.70 6.29
CA SER A 8 -7.09 26.48 5.48
C SER A 8 -5.68 25.87 5.27
N HIS A 9 -4.62 26.67 5.40
CA HIS A 9 -3.23 26.19 5.36
C HIS A 9 -2.70 25.74 6.73
N HIS A 10 -3.37 26.11 7.83
CA HIS A 10 -2.96 25.74 9.19
C HIS A 10 -3.59 24.43 9.69
N PHE A 11 -4.67 23.96 9.06
CA PHE A 11 -5.35 22.71 9.42
C PHE A 11 -5.51 21.82 8.18
N PRO A 12 -4.58 20.88 7.91
CA PRO A 12 -4.65 20.08 6.70
C PRO A 12 -5.79 19.04 6.77
N ARG A 13 -6.72 19.18 5.81
CA ARG A 13 -7.23 18.12 4.93
C ARG A 13 -8.33 17.14 5.35
N PHE A 14 -8.95 17.27 6.53
CA PHE A 14 -10.09 16.39 6.89
C PHE A 14 -11.36 17.13 7.32
N LYS A 15 -11.71 18.21 6.61
CA LYS A 15 -13.01 18.89 6.77
C LYS A 15 -14.01 18.40 5.71
N PHE A 16 -14.39 17.13 5.77
CA PHE A 16 -15.50 16.64 4.97
C PHE A 16 -16.79 16.73 5.79
N VAL A 17 -17.81 17.43 5.27
CA VAL A 17 -19.13 17.50 5.90
C VAL A 17 -19.96 16.34 5.39
N GLY A 18 -20.46 15.49 6.30
CA GLY A 18 -21.30 14.33 5.94
C GLY A 18 -20.55 13.04 5.58
N LEU A 19 -19.21 13.02 5.65
CA LEU A 19 -18.40 11.82 5.44
C LEU A 19 -17.71 11.42 6.75
N ARG A 20 -17.74 10.12 7.06
CA ARG A 20 -16.93 9.53 8.13
C ARG A 20 -15.67 8.97 7.51
N LEU A 21 -14.51 9.49 7.92
CA LEU A 21 -13.21 8.97 7.53
C LEU A 21 -12.66 8.12 8.67
N PHE A 22 -12.05 6.99 8.31
CA PHE A 22 -11.41 6.10 9.26
C PHE A 22 -10.01 5.81 8.74
N PHE A 23 -9.06 5.72 9.66
CA PHE A 23 -7.74 5.16 9.39
C PHE A 23 -7.73 3.76 9.97
N VAL A 24 -7.40 2.78 9.16
CA VAL A 24 -7.12 1.43 9.64
C VAL A 24 -5.61 1.35 9.83
N ILE A 25 -5.19 1.19 11.07
CA ILE A 25 -3.78 0.99 11.40
C ILE A 25 -3.55 -0.52 11.40
N ILE A 26 -2.74 -0.98 10.46
CA ILE A 26 -2.42 -2.40 10.27
C ILE A 26 -0.90 -2.56 10.42
N PRO A 27 -0.41 -3.63 11.08
CA PRO A 27 1.01 -3.95 11.07
C PRO A 27 1.55 -4.10 9.64
N SER A 28 2.73 -3.55 9.35
CA SER A 28 3.34 -3.63 8.01
C SER A 28 3.53 -5.07 7.52
N HIS A 29 3.79 -6.00 8.45
CA HIS A 29 3.89 -7.42 8.16
C HIS A 29 2.60 -7.97 7.53
N ALA A 30 1.42 -7.50 7.94
CA ALA A 30 0.14 -7.95 7.39
C ALA A 30 -0.14 -7.45 5.97
N GLN A 31 0.70 -6.56 5.45
CA GLN A 31 0.66 -6.08 4.08
C GLN A 31 1.87 -6.56 3.28
N HIS A 32 2.70 -7.43 3.85
CA HIS A 32 3.95 -7.88 3.24
C HIS A 32 4.85 -6.73 2.77
N LEU A 33 4.87 -5.61 3.51
CA LEU A 33 5.66 -4.42 3.17
C LEU A 33 6.90 -4.32 4.04
N ASP A 34 8.08 -4.50 3.44
CA ASP A 34 9.37 -4.17 4.07
C ASP A 34 9.70 -2.68 3.87
N LEU A 35 9.18 -1.84 4.75
CA LEU A 35 9.37 -0.38 4.69
C LEU A 35 10.68 0.04 5.36
N LYS A 36 11.52 0.76 4.60
CA LYS A 36 12.77 1.38 5.03
C LYS A 36 12.76 2.85 4.64
N PRO A 37 13.49 3.74 5.33
CA PRO A 37 13.54 5.15 4.97
C PRO A 37 13.86 5.41 3.48
N ASP A 38 14.68 4.55 2.87
CA ASP A 38 15.13 4.68 1.48
C ASP A 38 14.09 4.25 0.44
N ASN A 39 13.02 3.54 0.83
CA ASN A 39 11.98 3.06 -0.07
C ASN A 39 10.60 3.69 0.19
N ILE A 40 10.60 4.84 0.88
CA ILE A 40 9.41 5.65 1.12
C ILE A 40 9.49 6.90 0.25
N GLU A 41 8.45 7.11 -0.54
CA GLU A 41 8.22 8.34 -1.29
C GLU A 41 7.13 9.18 -0.61
N PHE A 42 7.11 10.47 -0.95
CA PHE A 42 6.12 11.41 -0.42
C PHE A 42 5.33 12.00 -1.56
N SER A 43 4.00 12.03 -1.39
CA SER A 43 3.14 12.76 -2.33
C SER A 43 3.51 14.24 -2.35
N GLY A 44 3.03 14.97 -3.36
CA GLY A 44 3.15 16.44 -3.40
C GLY A 44 2.54 17.15 -2.19
N THR A 45 1.85 16.42 -1.32
CA THR A 45 1.23 16.91 -0.11
C THR A 45 1.87 16.35 1.18
N GLY A 46 2.96 15.58 1.07
CA GLY A 46 3.73 15.04 2.19
C GLY A 46 3.20 13.74 2.79
N LEU A 47 2.27 13.05 2.11
CA LEU A 47 1.77 11.74 2.55
C LEU A 47 2.79 10.65 2.14
N PRO A 48 3.31 9.83 3.08
CA PRO A 48 4.27 8.78 2.75
C PRO A 48 3.57 7.58 2.10
N TYR A 49 4.22 6.97 1.12
CA TYR A 49 3.81 5.71 0.51
C TYR A 49 5.05 4.94 0.01
N PRO A 50 4.99 3.59 -0.10
CA PRO A 50 6.11 2.82 -0.64
C PRO A 50 6.43 3.22 -2.08
N THR A 51 7.70 3.13 -2.48
CA THR A 51 8.08 3.24 -3.89
C THR A 51 7.29 2.22 -4.71
N LEU A 52 7.01 2.54 -5.97
CA LEU A 52 6.24 1.66 -6.85
C LEU A 52 6.81 0.23 -6.92
N PRO A 53 8.14 0.00 -7.10
CA PRO A 53 8.70 -1.35 -7.10
C PRO A 53 8.44 -2.12 -5.81
N VAL A 54 8.54 -1.47 -4.65
CA VAL A 54 8.31 -2.14 -3.35
C VAL A 54 6.85 -2.54 -3.19
N TYR A 55 5.92 -1.65 -3.58
CA TYR A 55 4.50 -1.99 -3.53
C TYR A 55 4.15 -3.12 -4.51
N THR A 56 4.62 -3.04 -5.76
CA THR A 56 4.35 -4.09 -6.76
C THR A 56 4.94 -5.43 -6.35
N GLN A 57 6.19 -5.47 -5.85
CA GLN A 57 6.81 -6.71 -5.38
C GLN A 57 6.02 -7.29 -4.20
N SER A 58 5.57 -6.46 -3.28
CA SER A 58 4.78 -6.88 -2.13
C SER A 58 3.47 -7.58 -2.54
N LEU A 59 2.76 -7.04 -3.54
CA LEU A 59 1.54 -7.67 -4.07
C LEU A 59 1.85 -9.00 -4.78
N LEU A 60 2.97 -9.07 -5.50
CA LEU A 60 3.42 -10.28 -6.18
C LEU A 60 3.74 -11.39 -5.17
N ASP A 61 4.54 -11.09 -4.15
CA ASP A 61 4.97 -12.04 -3.11
C ASP A 61 3.80 -12.50 -2.22
N ALA A 62 2.80 -11.64 -2.04
CA ALA A 62 1.58 -11.92 -1.27
C ALA A 62 0.49 -12.66 -2.07
N GLU A 63 0.70 -12.93 -3.36
CA GLU A 63 -0.30 -13.40 -4.33
C GLU A 63 -1.59 -12.54 -4.34
N ASP A 64 -1.47 -11.23 -4.13
CA ASP A 64 -2.62 -10.32 -4.17
C ASP A 64 -2.94 -9.90 -5.60
N LEU A 65 -3.47 -10.84 -6.37
CA LEU A 65 -3.68 -10.69 -7.82
C LEU A 65 -4.74 -9.63 -8.18
N VAL A 66 -5.65 -9.31 -7.26
CA VAL A 66 -6.69 -8.30 -7.51
C VAL A 66 -6.04 -6.92 -7.53
N ASP A 67 -5.37 -6.55 -6.43
CA ASP A 67 -4.70 -5.26 -6.32
C ASP A 67 -3.54 -5.15 -7.32
N LEU A 68 -2.85 -6.26 -7.64
CA LEU A 68 -1.79 -6.26 -8.64
C LEU A 68 -2.31 -5.91 -10.05
N ASN A 69 -3.45 -6.46 -10.45
CA ASN A 69 -4.07 -6.13 -11.74
C ASN A 69 -4.50 -4.66 -11.79
N ASP A 70 -5.17 -4.19 -10.75
CA ASP A 70 -5.60 -2.78 -10.65
C ASP A 70 -4.40 -1.83 -10.70
N LEU A 71 -3.27 -2.20 -10.08
CA LEU A 71 -2.04 -1.42 -10.12
C LEU A 71 -1.41 -1.40 -11.52
N ILE A 72 -1.32 -2.56 -12.18
CA ILE A 72 -0.76 -2.66 -13.55
C ILE A 72 -1.56 -1.81 -14.52
N ASP A 73 -2.88 -1.92 -14.48
CA ASP A 73 -3.79 -1.17 -15.35
C ASP A 73 -3.78 0.33 -15.01
N GLY A 74 -3.80 0.68 -13.73
CA GLY A 74 -3.84 2.07 -13.27
C GLY A 74 -2.55 2.85 -13.54
N MET A 75 -1.41 2.16 -13.56
CA MET A 75 -0.09 2.76 -13.75
C MET A 75 0.49 2.53 -15.16
N ASP A 76 -0.23 1.79 -16.03
CA ASP A 76 0.21 1.42 -17.38
C ASP A 76 1.59 0.72 -17.37
N LEU A 77 1.76 -0.27 -16.48
CA LEU A 77 3.03 -0.96 -16.29
C LEU A 77 3.30 -1.92 -17.45
N THR A 78 4.50 -1.82 -18.03
CA THR A 78 4.95 -2.71 -19.10
C THR A 78 5.68 -3.92 -18.54
N LEU A 79 5.75 -4.99 -19.34
CA LEU A 79 6.58 -6.16 -19.01
C LEU A 79 8.05 -5.78 -18.78
N GLU A 80 8.62 -4.92 -19.64
CA GLU A 80 9.99 -4.42 -19.52
C GLU A 80 10.22 -3.70 -18.18
N TRP A 81 9.23 -2.93 -17.71
CA TRP A 81 9.30 -2.31 -16.40
C TRP A 81 9.37 -3.39 -15.31
N GLY A 82 8.54 -4.43 -15.39
CA GLY A 82 8.53 -5.54 -14.44
C GLY A 82 9.87 -6.26 -14.38
N GLU A 83 10.42 -6.67 -15.53
CA GLU A 83 11.72 -7.36 -15.63
C GLU A 83 12.89 -6.55 -15.06
N LYS A 84 12.80 -5.22 -15.11
CA LYS A 84 13.84 -4.31 -14.64
C LYS A 84 13.76 -4.03 -13.13
N HIS A 85 12.56 -3.99 -12.56
CA HIS A 85 12.35 -3.47 -11.20
C HIS A 85 11.90 -4.52 -10.18
N LEU A 86 11.44 -5.68 -10.63
CA LEU A 86 10.93 -6.75 -9.77
C LEU A 86 11.88 -7.94 -9.71
N ASP A 87 11.89 -8.63 -8.59
CA ASP A 87 12.49 -9.95 -8.48
C ASP A 87 11.48 -11.01 -8.94
N LEU A 88 11.62 -11.44 -10.19
CA LEU A 88 10.78 -12.46 -10.81
C LEU A 88 11.34 -13.89 -10.65
N ASN A 89 12.55 -14.02 -10.09
CA ASN A 89 13.17 -15.33 -9.83
C ASN A 89 12.91 -15.81 -8.40
N GLY A 90 12.37 -14.93 -7.55
CA GLY A 90 11.89 -15.26 -6.22
C GLY A 90 10.76 -16.29 -6.27
N THR A 91 10.60 -17.00 -5.15
CA THR A 91 9.43 -17.82 -4.89
C THR A 91 8.46 -17.04 -4.01
N VAL A 92 7.18 -17.30 -4.18
CA VAL A 92 6.12 -16.82 -3.28
C VAL A 92 6.48 -17.12 -1.81
N ASP A 93 6.24 -16.16 -0.91
CA ASP A 93 6.48 -16.35 0.53
C ASP A 93 5.40 -17.24 1.14
N GLY A 94 5.63 -18.55 1.09
CA GLY A 94 4.73 -19.55 1.64
C GLY A 94 4.50 -19.39 3.14
N ASP A 95 5.51 -18.97 3.91
CA ASP A 95 5.38 -18.78 5.36
C ASP A 95 4.45 -17.60 5.66
N TYR A 96 4.58 -16.50 4.91
CA TYR A 96 3.66 -15.39 4.98
C TYR A 96 2.22 -15.78 4.60
N ILE A 97 2.04 -16.56 3.53
CA ILE A 97 0.71 -17.05 3.13
C ILE A 97 0.07 -17.90 4.22
N TRP A 98 0.83 -18.82 4.84
CA TRP A 98 0.33 -19.62 5.95
C TRP A 98 -0.06 -18.77 7.16
N TRP A 99 0.76 -17.79 7.52
CA TRP A 99 0.48 -16.84 8.59
C TRP A 99 -0.80 -16.02 8.31
N ARG A 100 -0.95 -15.48 7.09
CA ARG A 100 -2.12 -14.70 6.65
C ARG A 100 -3.38 -15.56 6.67
N THR A 101 -3.29 -16.79 6.14
CA THR A 101 -4.38 -17.76 6.12
C THR A 101 -4.88 -18.05 7.54
N ARG A 102 -3.95 -18.25 8.48
CA ARG A 102 -4.33 -18.44 9.89
C ARG A 102 -5.10 -17.24 10.46
N LEU A 103 -4.71 -16.00 10.17
CA LEU A 103 -5.46 -14.84 10.65
C LEU A 103 -6.89 -14.78 10.10
N VAL A 104 -7.11 -15.25 8.87
CA VAL A 104 -8.43 -15.23 8.22
C VAL A 104 -9.32 -16.39 8.71
N TYR A 105 -8.75 -17.59 8.85
CA TYR A 105 -9.52 -18.81 9.12
C TYR A 105 -9.52 -19.27 10.59
N ASP A 106 -8.61 -18.77 11.42
CA ASP A 106 -8.51 -19.10 12.86
C ASP A 106 -9.27 -18.08 13.73
N TYR A 107 -10.02 -17.15 13.11
CA TYR A 107 -11.04 -16.36 13.81
C TYR A 107 -12.22 -17.29 14.11
N PRO A 108 -12.59 -17.53 15.39
CA PRO A 108 -13.83 -18.25 15.66
C PRO A 108 -14.96 -17.45 15.02
N ASP A 109 -15.79 -18.13 14.21
CA ASP A 109 -17.08 -17.58 13.83
C ASP A 109 -17.81 -17.22 15.13
N ASP A 110 -17.95 -15.92 15.40
CA ASP A 110 -18.71 -15.44 16.55
C ASP A 110 -20.17 -15.90 16.35
N GLU A 111 -20.57 -16.98 17.06
CA GLU A 111 -21.96 -17.43 17.22
C GLU A 111 -22.81 -16.42 18.02
#